data_AF-A0A0D7X3Y6-F1
#
_entry.id   AF-A0A0D7X3Y6-F1
#
_cell.length_a   1.000
_cell.length_b   1.000
_cell.length_c   1.000
_cell.angle_alpha   90.00
_cell.angle_beta   90.00
_cell.angle_gamma   90.00
#
_symmetry.space_group_name_H-M   'P 1'
#
loop_
_entity.id
_entity.type
_entity.pdbx_description
1 polymer ?
#
loop_
_entity_poly.entity_id
_entity_poly.type
_entity_poly.pdbx_seq_one_letter_code
_entity_poly.pdbx_strand_id
1 'polypeptide(L)' 'MLFEITDEMEKKIKEWDSCKPIDVVGAKFSYIFIPTSLGTVIYVQCDICNRELNLTEGWD' A
#
# COMPACT_ATOMS: atom_id res chain seq x y z
N MET A 1 -2.98 -12.02 -15.00
CA MET A 1 -3.12 -12.09 -13.54
C MET A 1 -3.89 -10.85 -13.13
N LEU A 2 -5.10 -11.02 -12.59
CA LEU A 2 -5.89 -9.91 -12.09
C LEU A 2 -5.48 -9.72 -10.62
N PHE A 3 -4.99 -8.54 -10.28
CA PHE A 3 -4.79 -8.14 -8.90
C PHE A 3 -6.10 -7.53 -8.43
N GLU A 4 -6.77 -8.22 -7.51
CA GLU A 4 -8.03 -7.76 -6.90
C GLU A 4 -7.74 -7.32 -5.47
N ILE A 5 -8.21 -6.13 -5.12
CA ILE A 5 -8.05 -5.57 -3.78
C ILE A 5 -9.05 -6.26 -2.86
N THR A 6 -8.58 -6.89 -1.79
CA THR A 6 -9.44 -7.52 -0.78
C THR A 6 -10.09 -6.49 0.14
N ASP A 7 -11.13 -6.89 0.85
CA ASP A 7 -11.79 -6.05 1.87
C ASP A 7 -10.80 -5.61 2.97
N GLU A 8 -9.82 -6.46 3.32
CA GLU A 8 -8.82 -6.14 4.33
C GLU A 8 -7.82 -5.10 3.81
N MET A 9 -7.37 -5.23 2.56
CA MET A 9 -6.57 -4.21 1.90
C MET A 9 -7.33 -2.88 1.80
N GLU A 10 -8.62 -2.91 1.44
CA GLU A 10 -9.43 -1.70 1.33
C GLU A 10 -9.53 -0.97 2.69
N LYS A 11 -9.67 -1.71 3.79
CA LYS A 11 -9.67 -1.13 5.14
C LYS A 11 -8.33 -0.47 5.48
N LYS A 12 -7.20 -1.14 5.22
CA LYS A 12 -5.85 -0.60 5.44
C LYS A 12 -5.62 0.66 4.60
N ILE A 13 -6.09 0.67 3.35
CA ILE A 13 -6.05 1.84 2.46
C ILE A 13 -6.85 3.00 3.08
N LYS A 14 -8.09 2.78 3.51
CA LYS A 14 -8.93 3.83 4.13
C LYS A 14 -8.31 4.43 5.39
N GLU A 15 -7.71 3.60 6.24
CA GLU A 15 -6.99 4.08 7.43
C GLU A 15 -5.75 4.91 7.04
N TRP A 16 -4.99 4.46 6.04
CA TRP A 16 -3.82 5.16 5.55
C TRP A 16 -4.16 6.48 4.84
N ASP A 17 -5.26 6.52 4.09
CA ASP A 17 -5.74 7.68 3.33
C ASP A 17 -6.32 8.79 4.21
N SER A 18 -6.44 8.56 5.53
CA SER A 18 -6.77 9.60 6.51
C SER A 18 -5.71 10.72 6.66
N CYS A 19 -4.65 10.69 5.85
CA CYS A 19 -3.69 11.80 5.75
C CYS A 19 -4.40 13.07 5.33
N LYS A 20 -4.10 14.20 5.97
CA LYS A 20 -4.42 15.49 5.36
C LYS A 20 -3.40 15.75 4.25
N PRO A 21 -3.81 15.78 2.96
CA PRO A 21 -2.90 16.08 1.88
C PRO A 21 -2.51 17.55 1.96
N ILE A 22 -1.33 17.84 2.50
CA ILE A 22 -0.72 19.16 2.36
C ILE A 22 -0.03 19.11 0.99
N ASP A 23 -0.74 19.56 -0.04
CA ASP A 23 -0.20 19.78 -1.39
C ASP A 23 0.15 18.50 -2.19
N VAL A 24 -0.86 17.71 -2.57
CA VAL A 24 -0.69 16.42 -3.32
C VAL A 24 -0.40 16.57 -4.82
N VAL A 25 -0.11 17.79 -5.30
CA VAL A 25 0.28 17.98 -6.70
C VAL A 25 1.71 17.44 -6.87
N GLY A 26 1.82 16.17 -7.30
CA GLY A 26 3.10 15.49 -7.52
C GLY A 26 3.48 14.47 -6.44
N ALA A 27 2.52 14.01 -5.63
CA ALA A 27 2.75 12.91 -4.69
C ALA A 27 3.37 11.71 -5.41
N LYS A 28 4.60 11.35 -5.02
CA LYS A 28 5.29 10.17 -5.50
C LYS A 28 4.97 9.03 -4.54
N PHE A 29 4.36 7.98 -5.10
CA PHE A 29 4.21 6.72 -4.42
C PHE A 29 5.29 5.77 -4.92
N SER A 30 6.04 5.22 -3.98
CA SER A 30 6.98 4.14 -4.24
C SER A 30 6.27 2.83 -3.95
N TYR A 31 6.14 1.98 -4.97
CA TYR A 31 5.54 0.66 -4.85
C TYR A 31 6.63 -0.40 -4.88
N ILE A 32 6.70 -1.22 -3.83
CA ILE A 32 7.61 -2.36 -3.76
C ILE A 32 6.75 -3.63 -3.84
N PHE A 33 6.98 -4.38 -4.91
CA PHE A 33 6.37 -5.68 -5.14
C PHE A 33 7.45 -6.75 -5.03
N ILE A 34 7.35 -7.60 -4.02
CA ILE A 34 8.30 -8.70 -3.82
C ILE A 34 7.52 -10.01 -3.97
N PRO A 35 7.64 -10.69 -5.13
CA PRO A 35 7.11 -12.04 -5.28
C PRO A 35 7.97 -12.98 -4.43
N THR A 36 7.33 -13.73 -3.53
CA THR A 36 7.97 -14.76 -2.71
C THR A 36 7.40 -16.13 -3.09
N SER A 37 8.09 -17.21 -2.72
CA SER A 37 7.56 -18.57 -2.90
C SER A 37 6.32 -18.86 -2.06
N LEU A 38 5.97 -17.99 -1.11
CA LEU A 38 4.84 -18.14 -0.18
C LEU A 38 3.68 -17.20 -0.49
N GLY A 39 3.88 -16.18 -1.34
CA GLY A 39 2.88 -15.17 -1.61
C GLY A 39 3.49 -13.87 -2.15
N THR A 40 2.69 -12.80 -2.15
CA THR A 40 3.13 -11.48 -2.64
C THR A 40 3.20 -10.49 -1.50
N VAL A 41 4.37 -9.88 -1.34
CA VAL A 41 4.60 -8.80 -0.38
C VAL A 41 4.46 -7.47 -1.12
N ILE A 42 3.61 -6.59 -0.61
CA ILE A 42 3.27 -5.31 -1.25
C ILE A 42 3.44 -4.19 -0.23
N TYR A 43 4.34 -3.26 -0.54
CA TYR A 43 4.50 -2.02 0.22
C TYR A 43 4.23 -0.82 -0.65
N VAL A 44 3.53 0.16 -0.09
CA VAL A 44 3.29 1.48 -0.69
C VAL A 44 3.82 2.54 0.25
N GLN A 45 4.84 3.28 -0.19
CA GLN A 45 5.39 4.40 0.57
C GLN A 45 4.94 5.71 -0.04
N CYS A 46 4.47 6.64 0.80
CA CYS A 46 4.21 8.02 0.39
C CYS A 46 5.40 8.89 0.76
N ASP A 47 6.06 9.45 -0.25
CA ASP A 47 7.27 10.28 -0.08
C ASP A 47 6.99 11.64 0.60
N ILE A 48 5.72 12.08 0.64
CA ILE A 48 5.32 13.34 1.29
C ILE A 48 5.21 13.16 2.81
N CYS A 49 4.55 12.09 3.26
CA CYS A 49 4.30 11.86 4.68
C CYS A 49 5.21 10.80 5.31
N ASN A 50 6.09 10.17 4.53
CA ASN A 50 6.97 9.06 4.92
C ASN A 50 6.24 7.91 5.62
N ARG A 51 4.95 7.71 5.32
CA ARG A 51 4.17 6.58 5.83
C ARG A 51 4.24 5.43 4.84
N GLU A 52 4.39 4.23 5.38
CA GLU A 52 4.36 2.97 4.65
C GLU A 52 3.00 2.28 4.87
N LEU A 53 2.43 1.76 3.79
CA LEU A 53 1.25 0.92 3.79
C LEU A 53 1.67 -0.48 3.34
N ASN A 54 1.52 -1.46 4.23
CA ASN A 54 1.79 -2.87 3.95
C ASN A 54 0.47 -3.58 3.58
N LEU A 55 0.38 -4.07 2.35
CA LEU A 55 -0.75 -4.82 1.80
C LEU A 55 -0.40 -6.30 1.58
N THR A 56 0.61 -6.82 2.27
CA THR A 56 0.97 -8.24 2.22
C THR A 56 -0.15 -9.08 2.82
N GLU A 57 -0.53 -10.15 2.12
CA GLU A 57 -1.54 -11.12 2.53
C GLU A 57 -1.01 -12.55 2.35
N GLY A 58 -1.60 -13.51 3.09
CA GLY A 58 -1.24 -14.93 3.00
C GLY A 58 -0.04 -15.35 3.86
N TRP A 59 0.17 -14.69 5.00
CA TRP A 59 1.23 -14.97 5.96
C TRP A 59 0.66 -15.48 7.32
N ASP A 60 -0.37 -16.32 7.26
CA ASP A 60 -0.91 -17.05 8.43
C ASP A 60 -0.40 -18.51 8.47
#